data_AF-A0A399ZYW7-F1
#
_entry.id   AF-A0A399ZYW7-F1
#
_cell.length_a   1.000
_cell.length_b   1.000
_cell.length_c   1.000
_cell.angle_alpha   90.00
_cell.angle_beta   90.00
_cell.angle_gamma   90.00
#
_symmetry.space_group_name_H-M   'P 1'
#
loop_
_entity.id
_entity.type
_entity.pdbx_description
1 polymer ?
#
loop_
_entity_poly.entity_id
_entity_poly.type
_entity_poly.pdbx_seq_one_letter_code
_entity_poly.pdbx_strand_id
1 'polypeptide(L)'
;MYAAGAQAYFDIMSANAFGLGSPPEDPPNPGTLNFQRVLLEREVMEKNGDGAKPIWILEYGWNAAPESIPDSRLIWGRVTEEQQAQYTVRGITLARNNWPWAGVFSIWYFRQVGDIPPTNPEYYFRMVDADFAPRPVYFSVSAASKPQRVAGPGEYEETNPALTFVGAWLYQADTNAYGAQYISAADAISDTSAAETATLRFYGEQVDLIARREPGAGRLFVTLDGKAINGLPRAASGESYIELASGQTEWRATLPVARQLPRGEHTLEMRADGAVNLDGFTIAPLTATTPPWWLIGIFTALGFGCALGAFLSKPARRARGANE
;
A
#
# COMPACT_ATOMS: atom_id res chain seq x y z
N MET A 1 12.96 1.76 -25.57
CA MET A 1 13.42 1.34 -24.24
C MET A 1 13.48 -0.18 -24.13
N TYR A 2 12.35 -0.89 -24.07
CA TYR A 2 12.34 -2.37 -23.93
C TYR A 2 13.07 -3.12 -25.05
N ALA A 3 12.87 -2.72 -26.31
CA ALA A 3 13.60 -3.32 -27.45
C ALA A 3 15.13 -3.20 -27.34
N ALA A 4 15.64 -2.28 -26.52
CA ALA A 4 17.06 -2.11 -26.25
C ALA A 4 17.54 -2.86 -24.99
N GLY A 5 16.71 -3.72 -24.39
CA GLY A 5 17.08 -4.55 -23.24
C GLY A 5 16.97 -3.89 -21.87
N ALA A 6 16.35 -2.70 -21.77
CA ALA A 6 16.27 -1.93 -20.52
C ALA A 6 15.56 -2.65 -19.36
N GLN A 7 14.78 -3.70 -19.63
CA GLN A 7 14.03 -4.45 -18.61
C GLN A 7 14.90 -4.88 -17.43
N ALA A 8 16.16 -5.29 -17.64
CA ALA A 8 17.00 -5.76 -16.55
C ALA A 8 17.63 -4.63 -15.69
N TYR A 9 17.36 -3.36 -16.02
CA TYR A 9 18.13 -2.21 -15.52
C TYR A 9 17.30 -1.20 -14.72
N PHE A 10 16.07 -1.54 -14.35
CA PHE A 10 15.25 -0.75 -13.43
C PHE A 10 14.31 -1.65 -12.64
N ASP A 11 14.04 -1.27 -11.39
CA ASP A 11 13.14 -2.00 -10.50
C ASP A 11 11.71 -1.45 -10.53
N ILE A 12 11.57 -0.16 -10.88
CA ILE A 12 10.33 0.61 -10.84
C ILE A 12 10.26 1.48 -12.10
N MET A 13 9.07 1.58 -12.70
CA MET A 13 8.79 2.61 -13.70
C MET A 13 8.24 3.86 -13.00
N SER A 14 8.75 5.04 -13.34
CA SER A 14 8.22 6.30 -12.82
C SER A 14 7.29 6.94 -13.84
N ALA A 15 6.14 7.45 -13.39
CA ALA A 15 5.20 8.18 -14.21
C ALA A 15 4.75 9.50 -13.55
N ASN A 16 4.45 10.50 -14.37
CA ASN A 16 3.72 11.69 -13.94
C ASN A 16 2.27 11.52 -14.42
N ALA A 17 1.33 11.48 -13.48
CA ALA A 17 -0.08 11.24 -13.75
C ALA A 17 -0.93 12.43 -13.31
N PHE A 18 -0.72 13.58 -13.98
CA PHE A 18 -1.58 14.73 -13.83
C PHE A 18 -2.95 14.47 -14.45
N GLY A 19 -4.03 14.84 -13.76
CA GLY A 19 -5.37 14.73 -14.32
C GLY A 19 -5.74 15.87 -15.28
N LEU A 20 -4.89 16.89 -15.37
CA LEU A 20 -5.08 18.09 -16.16
C LEU A 20 -6.43 18.78 -15.88
N GLY A 21 -7.28 18.94 -16.89
CA GLY A 21 -8.65 19.44 -16.76
C GLY A 21 -9.73 18.35 -16.66
N SER A 22 -9.35 17.07 -16.66
CA SER A 22 -10.28 15.93 -16.68
C SER A 22 -10.55 15.38 -15.28
N PRO A 23 -11.75 14.81 -15.01
CA PRO A 23 -11.97 14.06 -13.79
C PRO A 23 -11.10 12.78 -13.73
N PRO A 24 -10.83 12.21 -12.53
CA PRO A 24 -10.02 11.01 -12.39
C PRO A 24 -10.54 9.78 -13.14
N GLU A 25 -11.85 9.71 -13.41
CA GLU A 25 -12.53 8.61 -14.08
C GLU A 25 -12.45 8.69 -15.62
N ASP A 26 -11.93 9.80 -16.16
CA ASP A 26 -11.76 9.97 -17.60
C ASP A 26 -10.84 8.87 -18.16
N PRO A 27 -11.29 8.08 -19.15
CA PRO A 27 -10.58 6.87 -19.57
C PRO A 27 -9.24 7.19 -20.24
N PRO A 28 -8.27 6.25 -20.24
CA PRO A 28 -7.00 6.43 -20.93
C PRO A 28 -7.22 6.67 -22.43
N ASN A 29 -6.51 7.64 -23.00
CA ASN A 29 -6.57 7.94 -24.42
C ASN A 29 -5.16 8.22 -24.98
N PRO A 30 -4.67 7.53 -26.02
CA PRO A 30 -3.35 7.78 -26.61
C PRO A 30 -3.14 9.20 -27.18
N GLY A 31 -4.22 9.90 -27.56
CA GLY A 31 -4.19 11.26 -28.09
C GLY A 31 -4.42 12.37 -27.05
N THR A 32 -4.69 12.03 -25.79
CA THR A 32 -5.00 13.01 -24.73
C THR A 32 -4.22 12.68 -23.46
N LEU A 33 -3.75 13.71 -22.76
CA LEU A 33 -3.14 13.56 -21.44
C LEU A 33 -4.25 13.62 -20.38
N ASN A 34 -4.28 12.63 -19.49
CA ASN A 34 -5.13 12.60 -18.30
C ASN A 34 -4.52 11.62 -17.28
N PHE A 35 -5.13 11.57 -16.10
CA PHE A 35 -4.65 10.74 -14.99
C PHE A 35 -4.55 9.25 -15.36
N GLN A 36 -5.58 8.71 -16.02
CA GLN A 36 -5.62 7.28 -16.33
C GLN A 36 -4.71 6.88 -17.50
N ARG A 37 -4.14 7.83 -18.25
CA ARG A 37 -3.22 7.55 -19.35
C ARG A 37 -2.05 6.64 -18.93
N VAL A 38 -1.65 6.65 -17.66
CA VAL A 38 -0.66 5.71 -17.10
C VAL A 38 -1.00 4.24 -17.33
N LEU A 39 -2.28 3.90 -17.55
CA LEU A 39 -2.69 2.55 -17.95
C LEU A 39 -2.09 2.12 -19.29
N LEU A 40 -1.86 3.05 -20.22
CA LEU A 40 -1.20 2.74 -21.48
C LEU A 40 0.29 2.42 -21.29
N GLU A 41 0.94 3.06 -20.31
CA GLU A 41 2.30 2.72 -19.92
C GLU A 41 2.35 1.33 -19.29
N ARG A 42 1.37 1.01 -18.42
CA ARG A 42 1.20 -0.32 -17.85
C ARG A 42 1.03 -1.39 -18.93
N GLU A 43 0.20 -1.16 -19.93
CA GLU A 43 0.03 -2.08 -21.08
C GLU A 43 1.35 -2.33 -21.83
N VAL A 44 2.18 -1.30 -21.99
CA VAL A 44 3.51 -1.44 -22.59
C VAL A 44 4.42 -2.31 -21.71
N MET A 45 4.41 -2.14 -20.39
CA MET A 45 5.18 -3.00 -19.48
C MET A 45 4.74 -4.46 -19.60
N GLU A 46 3.43 -4.72 -19.56
CA GLU A 46 2.87 -6.08 -19.66
C GLU A 46 3.20 -6.75 -20.99
N LYS A 47 3.09 -6.02 -22.10
CA LYS A 47 3.46 -6.53 -23.43
C LYS A 47 4.93 -6.96 -23.53
N ASN A 48 5.80 -6.38 -22.72
CA ASN A 48 7.23 -6.71 -22.67
C ASN A 48 7.57 -7.68 -21.53
N GLY A 49 6.58 -8.31 -20.89
CA GLY A 49 6.79 -9.27 -19.80
C GLY A 49 7.27 -8.62 -18.49
N ASP A 50 7.13 -7.30 -18.35
CA ASP A 50 7.58 -6.55 -17.17
C ASP A 50 6.44 -6.15 -16.23
N GLY A 51 5.29 -6.83 -16.35
CA GLY A 51 4.10 -6.57 -15.54
C GLY A 51 4.26 -6.88 -14.04
N ALA A 52 5.34 -7.54 -13.62
CA ALA A 52 5.60 -7.79 -12.20
C ALA A 52 6.12 -6.53 -11.47
N LYS A 53 6.69 -5.56 -12.19
CA LYS A 53 7.24 -4.35 -11.59
C LYS A 53 6.16 -3.31 -11.34
N PRO A 54 6.28 -2.55 -10.25
CA PRO A 54 5.36 -1.47 -9.96
C PRO A 54 5.62 -0.24 -10.83
N ILE A 55 4.60 0.61 -10.92
CA ILE A 55 4.74 1.99 -11.39
C ILE A 55 4.58 2.92 -10.19
N TRP A 56 5.53 3.82 -9.98
CA TRP A 56 5.42 4.89 -8.98
C TRP A 56 5.00 6.18 -9.67
N ILE A 57 3.98 6.84 -9.12
CA ILE A 57 3.48 8.11 -9.61
C ILE A 57 4.19 9.21 -8.83
N LEU A 58 5.27 9.76 -9.40
CA LEU A 58 6.12 10.72 -8.69
C LEU A 58 5.63 12.17 -8.79
N GLU A 59 4.75 12.45 -9.76
CA GLU A 59 3.98 13.69 -9.80
C GLU A 59 2.52 13.39 -10.10
N TYR A 60 1.65 13.79 -9.17
CA TYR A 60 0.22 13.56 -9.21
C TYR A 60 -0.52 14.82 -8.77
N GLY A 61 -1.60 15.17 -9.47
CA GLY A 61 -2.47 16.26 -9.05
C GLY A 61 -3.24 16.95 -10.19
N TRP A 62 -3.95 18.00 -9.81
CA TRP A 62 -4.71 18.89 -10.68
C TRP A 62 -4.31 20.33 -10.44
N ASN A 63 -4.38 21.15 -11.48
CA ASN A 63 -4.00 22.56 -11.40
C ASN A 63 -5.21 23.45 -11.15
N ALA A 64 -5.14 24.32 -10.13
CA ALA A 64 -6.21 25.26 -9.77
C ALA A 64 -5.85 26.73 -10.13
N ALA A 65 -5.20 26.95 -11.27
CA ALA A 65 -4.84 28.30 -11.72
C ALA A 65 -6.06 29.23 -11.80
N PRO A 66 -5.99 30.47 -11.28
CA PRO A 66 -7.10 31.42 -11.29
C PRO A 66 -7.39 31.90 -12.71
N GLU A 67 -8.58 32.46 -12.91
CA GLU A 67 -9.03 33.03 -14.19
C GLU A 67 -8.12 34.16 -14.72
N SER A 68 -7.37 34.83 -13.84
CA SER A 68 -6.39 35.84 -14.23
C SER A 68 -5.22 35.29 -15.05
N ILE A 69 -5.00 33.97 -15.04
CA ILE A 69 -4.03 33.32 -15.93
C ILE A 69 -4.70 33.02 -17.27
N PRO A 70 -4.16 33.50 -18.40
CA PRO A 70 -4.77 33.25 -19.70
C PRO A 70 -4.67 31.79 -20.12
N ASP A 71 -5.67 31.29 -20.84
CA ASP A 71 -5.74 29.89 -21.29
C ASP A 71 -4.53 29.45 -22.12
N SER A 72 -3.90 30.38 -22.84
CA SER A 72 -2.67 30.13 -23.60
C SER A 72 -1.48 29.68 -22.75
N ARG A 73 -1.55 29.82 -21.42
CA ARG A 73 -0.51 29.38 -20.49
C ARG A 73 -0.89 28.12 -19.70
N LEU A 74 -2.12 27.64 -19.80
CA LEU A 74 -2.65 26.51 -19.01
C LEU A 74 -2.28 25.15 -19.62
N ILE A 75 -0.99 24.87 -19.75
CA ILE A 75 -0.51 23.58 -20.29
C ILE A 75 -0.94 22.37 -19.43
N TRP A 76 -1.26 22.62 -18.15
CA TRP A 76 -1.80 21.63 -17.23
C TRP A 76 -3.34 21.60 -17.13
N GLY A 77 -4.04 22.37 -17.98
CA GLY A 77 -5.48 22.62 -17.79
C GLY A 77 -5.78 23.42 -16.52
N ARG A 78 -7.06 23.52 -16.19
CA ARG A 78 -7.58 24.22 -15.00
C ARG A 78 -8.80 23.47 -14.48
N VAL A 79 -8.84 23.31 -13.16
CA VAL A 79 -10.03 22.95 -12.39
C VAL A 79 -10.25 23.98 -11.27
N THR A 80 -11.40 23.94 -10.60
CA THR A 80 -11.60 24.75 -9.39
C THR A 80 -10.82 24.18 -8.20
N GLU A 81 -10.58 24.96 -7.15
CA GLU A 81 -9.93 24.44 -5.93
C GLU A 81 -10.73 23.32 -5.26
N GLU A 82 -12.07 23.40 -5.33
CA GLU A 82 -13.00 22.36 -4.90
C GLU A 82 -12.77 21.07 -5.70
N GLN A 83 -12.72 21.17 -7.03
CA GLN A 83 -12.46 20.03 -7.91
C GLN A 83 -11.05 19.46 -7.68
N GLN A 84 -10.03 20.30 -7.52
CA GLN A 84 -8.66 19.87 -7.21
C GLN A 84 -8.65 19.00 -5.94
N ALA A 85 -9.33 19.45 -4.88
CA ALA A 85 -9.42 18.73 -3.62
C ALA A 85 -10.13 17.37 -3.79
N GLN A 86 -11.28 17.37 -4.46
CA GLN A 86 -12.08 16.16 -4.68
C GLN A 86 -11.38 15.16 -5.62
N TYR A 87 -10.83 15.63 -6.73
CA TYR A 87 -10.20 14.79 -7.75
C TYR A 87 -8.91 14.14 -7.23
N THR A 88 -8.13 14.86 -6.43
CA THR A 88 -6.92 14.30 -5.78
C THR A 88 -7.24 13.12 -4.86
N VAL A 89 -8.32 13.18 -4.06
CA VAL A 89 -8.70 12.05 -3.20
C VAL A 89 -9.33 10.91 -4.02
N ARG A 90 -10.17 11.25 -5.00
CA ARG A 90 -10.85 10.27 -5.85
C ARG A 90 -9.89 9.49 -6.73
N GLY A 91 -8.86 10.13 -7.31
CA GLY A 91 -7.88 9.42 -8.13
C GLY A 91 -7.03 8.45 -7.31
N ILE A 92 -6.60 8.82 -6.10
CA ILE A 92 -5.93 7.89 -5.17
C ILE A 92 -6.86 6.71 -4.82
N THR A 93 -8.14 6.99 -4.55
CA THR A 93 -9.13 5.95 -4.25
C THR A 93 -9.35 5.00 -5.44
N LEU A 94 -9.47 5.55 -6.65
CA LEU A 94 -9.58 4.77 -7.88
C LEU A 94 -8.37 3.87 -8.09
N ALA A 95 -7.16 4.42 -7.95
CA ALA A 95 -5.92 3.66 -8.10
C ALA A 95 -5.84 2.52 -7.08
N ARG A 96 -6.14 2.78 -5.80
CA ARG A 96 -6.13 1.71 -4.78
C ARG A 96 -7.09 0.57 -5.08
N ASN A 97 -8.26 0.89 -5.61
CA ASN A 97 -9.29 -0.10 -5.89
C ASN A 97 -8.99 -0.93 -7.15
N ASN A 98 -8.26 -0.36 -8.13
CA ASN A 98 -8.18 -0.92 -9.48
C ASN A 98 -6.75 -1.20 -9.97
N TRP A 99 -5.72 -0.62 -9.35
CA TRP A 99 -4.33 -0.66 -9.83
C TRP A 99 -3.43 -1.35 -8.79
N PRO A 100 -3.53 -2.69 -8.64
CA PRO A 100 -2.71 -3.43 -7.67
C PRO A 100 -1.21 -3.37 -7.99
N TRP A 101 -0.82 -2.91 -9.18
CA TRP A 101 0.56 -2.67 -9.61
C TRP A 101 1.08 -1.28 -9.21
N ALA A 102 0.21 -0.37 -8.78
CA ALA A 102 0.63 0.99 -8.46
C ALA A 102 1.32 1.03 -7.09
N GLY A 103 2.48 1.68 -7.04
CA GLY A 103 3.24 1.89 -5.81
C GLY A 103 2.95 3.26 -5.19
N VAL A 104 4.00 4.06 -5.02
CA VAL A 104 3.93 5.38 -4.36
C VAL A 104 3.17 6.39 -5.23
N PHE A 105 2.38 7.23 -4.57
CA PHE A 105 1.79 8.45 -5.15
C PHE A 105 2.36 9.68 -4.44
N SER A 106 3.08 10.49 -5.17
CA SER A 106 3.63 11.77 -4.71
C SER A 106 2.80 12.91 -5.28
N ILE A 107 2.04 13.58 -4.40
CA ILE A 107 1.26 14.75 -4.79
C ILE A 107 2.24 15.90 -5.09
N TRP A 108 2.22 16.42 -6.31
CA TRP A 108 2.93 17.63 -6.70
C TRP A 108 2.03 18.81 -6.37
N TYR A 109 2.33 19.67 -5.39
CA TYR A 109 3.39 19.60 -4.38
C TYR A 109 2.92 20.23 -3.07
N PHE A 110 3.68 20.08 -1.98
CA PHE A 110 3.25 20.56 -0.67
C PHE A 110 3.14 22.09 -0.58
N ARG A 111 4.24 22.81 -0.76
CA ARG A 111 4.33 24.28 -0.64
C ARG A 111 5.43 24.81 -1.55
N GLN A 112 5.25 26.02 -2.07
CA GLN A 112 6.31 26.65 -2.87
C GLN A 112 7.35 27.38 -1.99
N VAL A 113 8.63 27.24 -2.32
CA VAL A 113 9.79 27.83 -1.63
C VAL A 113 10.37 29.08 -2.33
N GLY A 114 9.82 29.50 -3.47
CA GLY A 114 10.08 30.83 -4.07
C GLY A 114 10.35 30.86 -5.57
N ASP A 115 10.71 29.73 -6.17
CA ASP A 115 11.22 29.68 -7.56
C ASP A 115 10.14 29.75 -8.66
N ILE A 116 8.87 29.67 -8.27
CA ILE A 116 7.69 29.65 -9.16
C ILE A 116 6.80 30.80 -8.69
N PRO A 117 6.73 31.90 -9.43
CA PRO A 117 5.91 33.04 -9.04
C PRO A 117 4.41 32.70 -9.19
N PRO A 118 3.51 33.36 -8.44
CA PRO A 118 2.06 33.21 -8.61
C PRO A 118 1.55 33.57 -10.02
N THR A 119 2.35 34.25 -10.84
CA THR A 119 2.02 34.51 -12.25
C THR A 119 2.27 33.30 -13.16
N ASN A 120 2.85 32.21 -12.65
CA ASN A 120 3.05 30.95 -13.36
C ASN A 120 1.95 29.94 -12.96
N PRO A 121 1.22 29.34 -13.90
CA PRO A 121 0.19 28.34 -13.58
C PRO A 121 0.69 27.17 -12.74
N GLU A 122 1.95 26.79 -12.86
CA GLU A 122 2.56 25.72 -12.03
C GLU A 122 2.44 26.00 -10.52
N TYR A 123 2.35 27.27 -10.12
CA TYR A 123 2.14 27.68 -8.72
C TYR A 123 0.87 27.08 -8.09
N TYR A 124 -0.12 26.74 -8.91
CA TYR A 124 -1.47 26.37 -8.45
C TYR A 124 -1.70 24.87 -8.28
N PHE A 125 -0.60 24.10 -8.22
CA PHE A 125 -0.60 22.73 -7.72
C PHE A 125 -0.44 22.62 -6.20
N ARG A 126 0.07 23.67 -5.55
CA ARG A 126 0.45 23.66 -4.13
C ARG A 126 -0.73 23.28 -3.22
N MET A 127 -0.45 22.45 -2.22
CA MET A 127 -1.41 22.13 -1.15
C MET A 127 -1.48 23.23 -0.10
N VAL A 128 -0.38 23.97 0.09
CA VAL A 128 -0.19 25.00 1.09
C VAL A 128 0.47 26.21 0.44
N ASP A 129 -0.04 27.40 0.75
CA ASP A 129 0.51 28.68 0.30
C ASP A 129 1.91 28.94 0.89
N ALA A 130 2.64 29.88 0.29
CA ALA A 130 4.00 30.23 0.74
C ALA A 130 4.02 30.77 2.18
N ASP A 131 2.92 31.34 2.66
CA ASP A 131 2.70 31.83 4.03
C ASP A 131 2.12 30.77 4.98
N PHE A 132 2.10 29.49 4.56
CA PHE A 132 1.54 28.36 5.29
C PHE A 132 0.01 28.33 5.39
N ALA A 133 -0.73 29.13 4.60
CA ALA A 133 -2.18 28.98 4.51
C ALA A 133 -2.54 27.68 3.75
N PRO A 134 -3.22 26.70 4.38
CA PRO A 134 -3.63 25.46 3.72
C PRO A 134 -4.75 25.70 2.70
N ARG A 135 -4.67 25.04 1.52
CA ARG A 135 -5.72 25.05 0.49
C ARG A 135 -6.73 23.90 0.70
N PRO A 136 -7.92 23.91 0.07
CA PRO A 136 -8.91 22.83 0.20
C PRO A 136 -8.36 21.41 -0.05
N VAL A 137 -7.41 21.26 -0.99
CA VAL A 137 -6.76 19.98 -1.27
C VAL A 137 -5.96 19.44 -0.07
N TYR A 138 -5.30 20.29 0.71
CA TYR A 138 -4.59 19.88 1.93
C TYR A 138 -5.55 19.23 2.93
N PHE A 139 -6.69 19.88 3.19
CA PHE A 139 -7.68 19.36 4.14
C PHE A 139 -8.29 18.04 3.67
N SER A 140 -8.59 17.92 2.37
CA SER A 140 -9.17 16.70 1.81
C SER A 140 -8.20 15.52 1.86
N VAL A 141 -6.93 15.76 1.51
CA VAL A 141 -5.88 14.73 1.61
C VAL A 141 -5.62 14.34 3.06
N SER A 142 -5.53 15.31 3.98
CA SER A 142 -5.38 15.05 5.42
C SER A 142 -6.56 14.24 5.98
N ALA A 143 -7.79 14.58 5.61
CA ALA A 143 -8.97 13.83 6.03
C ALA A 143 -8.96 12.40 5.46
N ALA A 144 -8.57 12.23 4.19
CA ALA A 144 -8.49 10.93 3.54
C ALA A 144 -7.35 10.05 4.09
N SER A 145 -6.27 10.64 4.63
CA SER A 145 -5.16 9.89 5.22
C SER A 145 -5.39 9.47 6.67
N LYS A 146 -6.22 10.20 7.44
CA LYS A 146 -6.51 9.87 8.85
C LYS A 146 -7.02 8.44 9.09
N PRO A 147 -7.92 7.86 8.26
CA PRO A 147 -8.34 6.47 8.39
C PRO A 147 -7.26 5.45 8.00
N GLN A 148 -6.22 5.85 7.27
CA GLN A 148 -5.16 4.96 6.74
C GLN A 148 -4.11 4.59 7.80
N ARG A 149 -4.53 4.39 9.03
CA ARG A 149 -3.69 3.83 10.11
C ARG A 149 -3.62 2.30 10.03
N VAL A 150 -3.70 1.74 8.84
CA VAL A 150 -3.60 0.30 8.59
C VAL A 150 -2.48 0.11 7.59
N ALA A 151 -1.39 -0.53 8.00
CA ALA A 151 -0.27 -0.80 7.11
C ALA A 151 -0.60 -1.97 6.17
N GLY A 152 -0.27 -1.86 4.89
CA GLY A 152 -0.37 -2.95 3.92
C GLY A 152 0.93 -3.77 3.86
N PRO A 153 1.11 -4.65 2.86
CA PRO A 153 2.38 -5.33 2.64
C PRO A 153 3.55 -4.36 2.45
N GLY A 154 4.67 -4.62 3.12
CA GLY A 154 5.87 -3.78 3.09
C GLY A 154 6.71 -3.87 4.36
N GLU A 155 7.80 -3.10 4.37
CA GLU A 155 8.66 -2.87 5.53
C GLU A 155 8.48 -1.42 5.97
N TYR A 156 8.28 -1.21 7.27
CA TYR A 156 7.95 0.09 7.84
C TYR A 156 8.73 0.32 9.14
N GLU A 157 9.19 1.55 9.31
CA GLU A 157 9.81 2.02 10.55
C GLU A 157 8.77 2.29 11.64
N GLU A 158 9.23 2.44 12.87
CA GLU A 158 8.43 2.68 14.07
C GLU A 158 7.62 3.99 14.05
N THR A 159 7.96 4.90 13.14
CA THR A 159 7.23 6.17 12.91
C THR A 159 5.96 6.02 12.06
N ASN A 160 5.69 4.83 11.51
CA ASN A 160 4.53 4.60 10.68
C ASN A 160 3.21 4.83 11.46
N PRO A 161 2.23 5.59 10.92
CA PRO A 161 1.01 5.94 11.65
C PRO A 161 0.08 4.75 11.98
N ALA A 162 0.33 3.58 11.39
CA ALA A 162 -0.34 2.32 11.71
C ALA A 162 0.14 1.71 13.03
N LEU A 163 1.32 2.12 13.51
CA LEU A 163 1.87 1.77 14.81
C LEU A 163 1.74 2.98 15.75
N THR A 164 1.00 2.81 16.84
CA THR A 164 0.76 3.87 17.82
C THR A 164 1.21 3.45 19.20
N PHE A 165 1.71 4.40 19.99
CA PHE A 165 2.28 4.17 21.30
C PHE A 165 1.51 4.94 22.38
N VAL A 166 1.38 4.34 23.56
CA VAL A 166 0.84 4.97 24.77
C VAL A 166 1.79 4.66 25.93
N GLY A 167 2.08 5.67 26.76
CA GLY A 167 3.02 5.57 27.87
C GLY A 167 4.35 6.26 27.57
N ALA A 168 5.40 5.90 28.32
CA ALA A 168 6.70 6.56 28.32
C ALA A 168 7.65 6.02 27.23
N TRP A 169 7.19 5.99 25.98
CA TRP A 169 8.02 5.61 24.84
C TRP A 169 8.88 6.79 24.37
N LEU A 170 10.17 6.55 24.16
CA LEU A 170 11.15 7.56 23.75
C LEU A 170 11.88 7.13 22.48
N TYR A 171 11.96 8.06 21.53
CA TYR A 171 12.79 7.90 20.32
C TYR A 171 14.27 8.02 20.67
N GLN A 172 15.07 7.12 20.11
CA GLN A 172 16.50 7.00 20.30
C GLN A 172 17.19 7.01 18.94
N ALA A 173 18.16 7.89 18.76
CA ALA A 173 18.98 7.91 17.55
C ALA A 173 20.11 6.88 17.65
N ASP A 174 20.23 6.00 16.65
CA ASP A 174 21.31 5.02 16.55
C ASP A 174 21.46 4.56 15.09
N THR A 175 22.66 4.68 14.52
CA THR A 175 22.91 4.35 13.10
C THR A 175 22.82 2.86 12.77
N ASN A 176 22.68 2.00 13.78
CA ASN A 176 22.47 0.57 13.57
C ASN A 176 21.00 0.18 13.35
N ALA A 177 20.05 1.05 13.74
CA ALA A 177 18.62 0.89 13.48
C ALA A 177 18.27 1.29 12.03
N TYR A 178 17.10 0.87 11.54
CA TYR A 178 16.56 1.46 10.31
C TYR A 178 16.27 2.95 10.53
N GLY A 179 16.36 3.74 9.47
CA GLY A 179 16.20 5.20 9.57
C GLY A 179 17.19 5.93 10.50
N ALA A 180 18.18 5.23 11.06
CA ALA A 180 19.04 5.68 12.16
C ALA A 180 18.28 6.05 13.46
N GLN A 181 17.10 5.48 13.69
CA GLN A 181 16.27 5.73 14.88
C GLN A 181 15.49 4.48 15.27
N TYR A 182 15.16 4.34 16.56
CA TYR A 182 14.19 3.37 17.05
C TYR A 182 13.44 3.97 18.25
N ILE A 183 12.39 3.29 18.73
CA ILE A 183 11.64 3.71 19.92
C ILE A 183 11.80 2.69 21.04
N SER A 184 11.89 3.16 22.29
CA SER A 184 12.18 2.32 23.44
C SER A 184 11.37 2.71 24.68
N ALA A 185 11.20 1.75 25.58
CA ALA A 185 10.67 1.92 26.92
C ALA A 185 11.67 1.28 27.90
N ALA A 186 12.19 2.05 28.86
CA ALA A 186 13.35 1.67 29.68
C ALA A 186 12.98 0.83 30.92
N ASP A 187 11.80 1.02 31.48
CA ASP A 187 11.29 0.27 32.63
C ASP A 187 9.76 0.29 32.61
N ALA A 188 9.14 -0.71 31.98
CA ALA A 188 7.71 -0.91 32.16
C ALA A 188 7.47 -1.42 33.58
N ILE A 189 7.34 -0.49 34.54
CA ILE A 189 7.14 -0.81 35.95
C ILE A 189 5.81 -1.53 36.08
N SER A 190 5.86 -2.75 36.62
CA SER A 190 4.75 -3.68 36.83
C SER A 190 3.62 -3.19 37.75
N ASP A 191 3.64 -1.91 38.18
CA ASP A 191 2.75 -1.37 39.22
C ASP A 191 2.29 0.09 39.00
N THR A 192 2.51 0.67 37.82
CA THR A 192 1.90 1.97 37.45
C THR A 192 0.83 1.80 36.39
N SER A 193 -0.34 2.38 36.65
CA SER A 193 -1.61 2.25 35.92
C SER A 193 -1.63 2.73 34.45
N ALA A 194 -0.48 2.91 33.82
CA ALA A 194 -0.35 3.15 32.39
C ALA A 194 0.77 2.25 31.85
N ALA A 195 0.44 1.00 31.55
CA ALA A 195 1.37 0.10 30.87
C ALA A 195 1.81 0.70 29.53
N GLU A 196 3.10 0.66 29.24
CA GLU A 196 3.69 1.06 27.97
C GLU A 196 3.17 0.09 26.90
N THR A 197 2.26 0.60 26.09
CA THR A 197 1.55 -0.20 25.10
C THR A 197 1.83 0.33 23.71
N ALA A 198 1.78 -0.58 22.76
CA ALA A 198 1.83 -0.25 21.35
C ALA A 198 0.71 -1.01 20.62
N THR A 199 0.16 -0.40 19.58
CA THR A 199 -0.90 -0.99 18.76
C THR A 199 -0.52 -0.83 17.30
N LEU A 200 -0.41 -1.96 16.59
CA LEU A 200 -0.21 -2.01 15.17
C LEU A 200 -1.50 -2.50 14.49
N ARG A 201 -2.04 -1.72 13.56
CA ARG A 201 -3.11 -2.20 12.67
C ARG A 201 -2.53 -2.47 11.29
N PHE A 202 -2.84 -3.64 10.71
CA PHE A 202 -2.30 -4.01 9.40
C PHE A 202 -3.29 -4.83 8.58
N TYR A 203 -3.11 -4.82 7.26
CA TYR A 203 -3.80 -5.68 6.32
C TYR A 203 -2.80 -6.67 5.73
N GLY A 204 -2.98 -7.98 5.97
CA GLY A 204 -2.03 -8.97 5.49
C GLY A 204 -2.31 -10.40 5.95
N GLU A 205 -1.38 -11.29 5.65
CA GLU A 205 -1.44 -12.72 6.01
C GLU A 205 -0.32 -13.12 6.99
N GLN A 206 0.63 -12.21 7.23
CA GLN A 206 1.80 -12.41 8.08
C GLN A 206 2.34 -11.05 8.55
N VAL A 207 2.81 -10.99 9.79
CA VAL A 207 3.48 -9.81 10.37
C VAL A 207 4.70 -10.24 11.18
N ASP A 208 5.76 -9.45 11.08
CA ASP A 208 6.98 -9.53 11.89
C ASP A 208 7.27 -8.18 12.54
N LEU A 209 7.89 -8.21 13.72
CA LEU A 209 8.46 -7.02 14.34
C LEU A 209 9.96 -6.98 14.07
N ILE A 210 10.51 -5.79 14.01
CA ILE A 210 11.94 -5.55 13.96
C ILE A 210 12.33 -4.84 15.25
N ALA A 211 13.32 -5.38 15.96
CA ALA A 211 13.82 -4.78 17.18
C ALA A 211 15.31 -5.08 17.37
N ARG A 212 15.93 -4.36 18.30
CA ARG A 212 17.20 -4.74 18.91
C ARG A 212 16.95 -5.78 19.98
N ARG A 213 17.69 -6.89 19.95
CA ARG A 213 17.78 -7.84 21.06
C ARG A 213 19.09 -7.67 21.79
N GLU A 214 19.11 -7.84 23.10
CA GLU A 214 20.34 -7.71 23.89
C GLU A 214 20.25 -8.42 25.25
N PRO A 215 21.39 -8.69 25.92
CA PRO A 215 21.39 -9.22 27.28
C PRO A 215 20.61 -8.33 28.24
N GLY A 216 19.66 -8.91 28.97
CA GLY A 216 18.87 -8.21 29.98
C GLY A 216 17.69 -7.39 29.45
N ALA A 217 17.44 -7.41 28.13
CA ALA A 217 16.20 -6.87 27.58
C ALA A 217 14.96 -7.63 28.11
N GLY A 218 13.84 -6.94 28.14
CA GLY A 218 12.55 -7.45 28.56
C GLY A 218 11.80 -8.16 27.44
N ARG A 219 10.48 -8.21 27.58
CA ARG A 219 9.57 -8.89 26.65
C ARG A 219 8.39 -8.02 26.26
N LEU A 220 7.87 -8.26 25.07
CA LEU A 220 6.60 -7.70 24.62
C LEU A 220 5.53 -8.78 24.77
N PHE A 221 4.57 -8.57 25.66
CA PHE A 221 3.33 -9.35 25.65
C PHE A 221 2.50 -8.94 24.44
N VAL A 222 2.00 -9.91 23.69
CA VAL A 222 1.33 -9.65 22.42
C VAL A 222 0.01 -10.40 22.29
N THR A 223 -0.99 -9.71 21.74
CA THR A 223 -2.26 -10.30 21.31
C THR A 223 -2.57 -9.88 19.89
N LEU A 224 -3.13 -10.80 19.10
CA LEU A 224 -3.63 -10.54 17.77
C LEU A 224 -5.15 -10.67 17.79
N ASP A 225 -5.85 -9.61 17.41
CA ASP A 225 -7.31 -9.53 17.40
C ASP A 225 -7.93 -9.94 18.76
N GLY A 226 -7.29 -9.49 19.85
CA GLY A 226 -7.68 -9.78 21.23
C GLY A 226 -7.38 -11.20 21.71
N LYS A 227 -6.62 -12.00 20.94
CA LYS A 227 -6.29 -13.40 21.28
C LYS A 227 -4.79 -13.62 21.38
N ALA A 228 -4.40 -14.57 22.21
CA ALA A 228 -3.02 -15.05 22.25
C ALA A 228 -2.63 -15.68 20.90
N ILE A 229 -1.39 -15.45 20.48
CA ILE A 229 -0.89 -15.82 19.16
C ILE A 229 -0.31 -17.24 19.19
N ASN A 230 -0.69 -18.06 18.23
CA ASN A 230 -0.19 -19.43 18.11
C ASN A 230 1.27 -19.44 17.61
N GLY A 231 2.09 -20.31 18.19
CA GLY A 231 3.51 -20.46 17.82
C GLY A 231 4.48 -19.59 18.63
N LEU A 232 3.98 -18.65 19.44
CA LEU A 232 4.80 -17.88 20.36
C LEU A 232 4.91 -18.53 21.75
N PRO A 233 6.00 -18.26 22.50
CA PRO A 233 6.09 -18.56 23.93
C PRO A 233 4.91 -18.01 24.72
N ARG A 234 4.54 -18.68 25.81
CA ARG A 234 3.43 -18.28 26.69
C ARG A 234 3.89 -18.10 28.12
N ALA A 235 3.38 -17.07 28.78
CA ALA A 235 3.52 -16.90 30.22
C ALA A 235 2.57 -17.84 30.98
N ALA A 236 2.75 -17.92 32.30
CA ALA A 236 1.86 -18.69 33.17
C ALA A 236 0.40 -18.20 33.13
N SER A 237 0.18 -16.91 32.79
CA SER A 237 -1.15 -16.31 32.56
C SER A 237 -1.81 -16.78 31.25
N GLY A 238 -1.07 -17.45 30.36
CA GLY A 238 -1.53 -17.89 29.05
C GLY A 238 -1.32 -16.86 27.92
N GLU A 239 -0.91 -15.63 28.26
CA GLU A 239 -0.55 -14.58 27.29
C GLU A 239 0.67 -14.99 26.47
N SER A 240 0.63 -14.72 25.16
CA SER A 240 1.79 -14.86 24.28
C SER A 240 2.75 -13.69 24.46
N TYR A 241 4.05 -13.93 24.29
CA TYR A 241 5.07 -12.88 24.34
C TYR A 241 6.20 -13.10 23.35
N ILE A 242 6.93 -12.02 23.07
CA ILE A 242 8.15 -11.99 22.27
C ILE A 242 9.31 -11.62 23.20
N GLU A 243 10.33 -12.48 23.22
CA GLU A 243 11.53 -12.29 24.04
C GLU A 243 12.55 -11.40 23.31
N LEU A 244 12.91 -10.26 23.92
CA LEU A 244 13.97 -9.41 23.39
C LEU A 244 15.33 -9.72 24.03
N ALA A 245 15.37 -10.48 25.13
CA ALA A 245 16.63 -10.97 25.67
C ALA A 245 17.36 -11.86 24.67
N SER A 246 18.67 -11.67 24.55
CA SER A 246 19.59 -12.51 23.78
C SER A 246 20.95 -12.59 24.47
N GLY A 247 21.80 -13.54 24.05
CA GLY A 247 23.15 -13.67 24.61
C GLY A 247 24.13 -12.58 24.18
N GLN A 248 23.79 -11.80 23.14
CA GLN A 248 24.60 -10.74 22.54
C GLN A 248 23.68 -9.72 21.87
N THR A 249 24.16 -8.49 21.68
CA THR A 249 23.38 -7.45 20.99
C THR A 249 23.20 -7.79 19.52
N GLU A 250 21.94 -7.82 19.06
CA GLU A 250 21.53 -8.09 17.68
C GLU A 250 20.63 -6.95 17.22
N TRP A 251 21.13 -6.13 16.30
CA TRP A 251 20.36 -5.04 15.69
C TRP A 251 19.52 -5.55 14.53
N ARG A 252 18.37 -4.89 14.29
CA ARG A 252 17.45 -5.22 13.19
C ARG A 252 17.04 -6.70 13.17
N ALA A 253 16.88 -7.29 14.36
CA ALA A 253 16.44 -8.67 14.47
C ALA A 253 14.97 -8.77 14.05
N THR A 254 14.69 -9.58 13.02
CA THR A 254 13.32 -9.88 12.60
C THR A 254 12.72 -10.94 13.53
N LEU A 255 11.62 -10.58 14.18
CA LEU A 255 10.93 -11.38 15.18
C LEU A 255 9.61 -11.89 14.59
N PRO A 256 9.52 -13.20 14.26
CA PRO A 256 8.28 -13.82 13.82
C PRO A 256 7.15 -13.61 14.83
N VAL A 257 6.07 -12.93 14.42
CA VAL A 257 4.92 -12.72 15.31
C VAL A 257 3.76 -13.63 14.93
N ALA A 258 3.22 -13.46 13.72
CA ALA A 258 2.08 -14.23 13.27
C ALA A 258 2.24 -14.68 11.82
N ARG A 259 1.71 -15.86 11.51
CA ARG A 259 1.83 -16.53 10.21
C ARG A 259 0.47 -17.09 9.81
N GLN A 260 0.25 -17.24 8.50
CA GLN A 260 -0.93 -17.91 7.93
C GLN A 260 -2.25 -17.30 8.41
N LEU A 261 -2.28 -15.98 8.57
CA LEU A 261 -3.48 -15.26 8.95
C LEU A 261 -4.48 -15.27 7.78
N PRO A 262 -5.79 -15.33 8.07
CA PRO A 262 -6.79 -15.04 7.06
C PRO A 262 -6.53 -13.65 6.46
N ARG A 263 -6.57 -13.53 5.13
CA ARG A 263 -6.41 -12.22 4.50
C ARG A 263 -7.44 -11.22 5.00
N GLY A 264 -6.98 -10.17 5.66
CA GLY A 264 -7.85 -9.13 6.19
C GLY A 264 -7.08 -8.10 7.02
N GLU A 265 -7.83 -7.18 7.63
CA GLU A 265 -7.29 -6.30 8.65
C GLU A 265 -7.15 -7.04 9.99
N HIS A 266 -6.06 -6.76 10.69
CA HIS A 266 -5.72 -7.29 12.00
C HIS A 266 -5.24 -6.18 12.92
N THR A 267 -5.41 -6.39 14.22
CA THR A 267 -4.85 -5.53 15.28
C THR A 267 -3.90 -6.34 16.15
N LEU A 268 -2.62 -5.98 16.14
CA LEU A 268 -1.60 -6.48 17.04
C LEU A 268 -1.46 -5.49 18.20
N GLU A 269 -1.79 -5.93 19.40
CA GLU A 269 -1.60 -5.16 20.63
C GLU A 269 -0.38 -5.68 21.36
N MET A 270 0.42 -4.76 21.88
CA MET A 270 1.68 -5.04 22.54
C MET A 270 1.73 -4.32 23.89
N ARG A 271 2.26 -4.99 24.89
CA ARG A 271 2.50 -4.45 26.23
C ARG A 271 3.91 -4.77 26.68
N ALA A 272 4.67 -3.76 27.04
CA ALA A 272 6.02 -3.92 27.54
C ALA A 272 6.03 -4.59 28.93
N ASP A 273 7.09 -5.35 29.19
CA ASP A 273 7.46 -5.86 30.51
C ASP A 273 8.99 -5.84 30.61
N GLY A 274 9.52 -4.92 31.41
CA GLY A 274 10.94 -4.56 31.43
C GLY A 274 11.36 -3.61 30.29
N ALA A 275 12.66 -3.57 30.00
CA ALA A 275 13.24 -2.71 28.97
C ALA A 275 13.01 -3.28 27.56
N VAL A 276 12.27 -2.58 26.70
CA VAL A 276 11.92 -3.04 25.35
C VAL A 276 12.14 -1.96 24.30
N ASN A 277 12.17 -2.38 23.03
CA ASN A 277 12.29 -1.47 21.91
C ASN A 277 11.60 -2.01 20.64
N LEU A 278 11.32 -1.11 19.71
CA LEU A 278 10.85 -1.39 18.36
C LEU A 278 11.59 -0.48 17.36
N ASP A 279 12.10 -1.09 16.31
CA ASP A 279 12.77 -0.44 15.17
C ASP A 279 11.79 -0.36 13.98
N GLY A 280 10.93 -1.37 13.83
CA GLY A 280 9.92 -1.37 12.79
C GLY A 280 9.11 -2.66 12.75
N PHE A 281 8.48 -2.90 11.61
CA PHE A 281 7.71 -4.11 11.34
C PHE A 281 7.66 -4.42 9.84
N THR A 282 7.41 -5.68 9.51
CA THR A 282 7.15 -6.10 8.13
C THR A 282 5.82 -6.80 8.02
N ILE A 283 5.14 -6.60 6.89
CA ILE A 283 3.94 -7.33 6.50
C ILE A 283 4.26 -8.01 5.18
N ALA A 284 4.16 -9.33 5.14
CA ALA A 284 4.58 -10.09 3.98
C ALA A 284 3.74 -9.74 2.73
N PRO A 285 4.32 -9.85 1.52
CA PRO A 285 3.56 -9.79 0.28
C PRO A 285 2.37 -10.73 0.30
N LEU A 286 1.21 -10.26 -0.18
CA LEU A 286 0.01 -11.09 -0.27
C LEU A 286 0.28 -12.25 -1.23
N THR A 287 -0.12 -13.45 -0.83
CA THR A 287 -0.08 -14.59 -1.74
C THR A 287 -1.01 -14.35 -2.93
N ALA A 288 -0.54 -14.57 -4.17
CA ALA A 288 -1.43 -14.46 -5.31
C ALA A 288 -2.55 -15.51 -5.17
N THR A 289 -3.82 -15.07 -5.26
CA THR A 289 -4.94 -15.99 -5.39
C THR A 289 -4.78 -16.69 -6.73
N THR A 290 -4.23 -17.89 -6.75
CA THR A 290 -4.24 -18.71 -7.96
C THR A 290 -5.68 -19.16 -8.14
N PRO A 291 -6.38 -18.74 -9.21
CA PRO A 291 -7.66 -19.34 -9.54
C PRO A 291 -7.45 -20.85 -9.64
N PRO A 292 -8.42 -21.68 -9.23
CA PRO A 292 -8.30 -23.11 -9.38
C PRO A 292 -8.42 -23.44 -10.87
N TRP A 293 -7.33 -23.26 -11.62
CA TRP A 293 -7.26 -23.53 -13.06
C TRP A 293 -7.67 -24.96 -13.38
N TRP A 294 -7.47 -25.88 -12.43
CA TRP A 294 -7.94 -27.26 -12.49
C TRP A 294 -9.48 -27.38 -12.46
N LEU A 295 -10.20 -26.51 -11.73
CA LEU A 295 -11.67 -26.48 -11.77
C LEU A 295 -12.16 -25.97 -13.14
N ILE A 296 -11.51 -24.95 -13.72
CA ILE A 296 -11.81 -24.48 -15.09
C ILE A 296 -11.49 -25.57 -16.13
N GLY A 297 -10.41 -26.33 -15.93
CA GLY A 297 -10.04 -27.50 -16.74
C GLY A 297 -11.09 -28.63 -16.70
N ILE A 298 -11.70 -28.89 -15.54
CA ILE A 298 -12.77 -29.89 -15.40
C ILE A 298 -14.05 -29.43 -16.10
N PHE A 299 -14.44 -28.15 -15.98
CA PHE A 299 -15.63 -27.63 -16.67
C PHE A 299 -15.45 -27.58 -18.19
N THR A 300 -14.25 -27.31 -18.69
CA THR A 300 -13.95 -27.38 -20.13
C THR A 300 -13.92 -28.82 -20.65
N ALA A 301 -13.37 -29.77 -19.90
CA ALA A 301 -13.38 -31.19 -20.25
C ALA A 301 -14.79 -31.79 -20.25
N LEU A 302 -15.62 -31.45 -19.25
CA LEU A 302 -17.03 -31.89 -19.19
C LEU A 302 -17.88 -31.24 -20.29
N GLY A 303 -17.63 -29.96 -20.62
CA GLY A 303 -18.27 -29.28 -21.74
C GLY A 303 -17.98 -29.94 -23.10
N PHE A 304 -16.72 -30.33 -23.34
CA PHE A 304 -16.34 -31.11 -24.53
C PHE A 304 -16.95 -32.52 -24.54
N GLY A 305 -16.99 -33.20 -23.39
CA GLY A 305 -17.61 -34.53 -23.27
C GLY A 305 -19.11 -34.53 -23.60
N CYS A 306 -19.85 -33.53 -23.13
CA CYS A 306 -21.27 -33.36 -23.45
C CYS A 306 -21.51 -33.00 -24.93
N ALA A 307 -20.66 -32.17 -25.52
CA ALA A 307 -20.74 -31.83 -26.95
C ALA A 307 -20.44 -33.04 -27.86
N LEU A 308 -19.47 -33.88 -27.49
CA LEU A 308 -19.16 -35.12 -28.23
C LEU A 308 -20.30 -36.15 -28.12
N GLY A 309 -20.89 -36.31 -26.92
CA GLY A 309 -22.02 -37.22 -26.69
C GLY A 309 -23.29 -36.81 -27.44
N ALA A 310 -23.55 -35.52 -27.59
CA ALA A 310 -24.66 -34.99 -28.39
C ALA A 310 -24.45 -35.17 -29.90
N PHE A 311 -23.20 -35.22 -30.37
CA PHE A 311 -22.88 -35.44 -31.79
C PHE A 311 -23.00 -36.92 -32.19
N LEU A 312 -22.66 -37.83 -31.28
CA LEU A 312 -22.72 -39.29 -31.48
C LEU A 312 -24.12 -39.90 -31.28
N SER A 313 -25.06 -39.18 -30.65
CA SER A 313 -26.42 -39.66 -30.37
C SER A 313 -27.47 -39.27 -31.42
N LYS A 314 -27.09 -38.63 -32.54
CA LYS A 314 -28.04 -38.36 -33.64
C LYS A 314 -28.40 -39.66 -34.36
N PRO A 315 -29.67 -40.12 -34.31
CA PRO A 315 -30.07 -41.33 -35.03
C PRO A 315 -30.00 -41.10 -36.54
N ALA A 316 -29.39 -42.05 -37.25
CA ALA A 316 -29.30 -42.06 -38.70
C ALA A 316 -30.71 -41.97 -39.32
N ARG A 317 -30.96 -40.90 -40.09
CA ARG A 317 -32.18 -40.77 -40.90
C ARG A 317 -32.23 -41.93 -41.90
N ARG A 318 -33.14 -42.89 -41.66
CA ARG A 318 -33.52 -43.91 -42.65
C ARG A 318 -34.02 -43.22 -43.92
N ALA A 319 -33.30 -43.44 -45.01
CA ALA A 319 -33.79 -43.16 -46.35
C ALA A 319 -35.05 -44.00 -46.61
N ARG A 320 -36.20 -43.36 -46.85
CA ARG A 320 -37.36 -44.02 -47.46
C ARG A 320 -37.19 -43.95 -48.97
N GLY A 321 -36.89 -45.11 -49.55
CA GLY A 321 -37.04 -45.39 -50.98
C GLY A 321 -38.52 -45.53 -51.35
N ALA A 322 -38.75 -45.38 -52.65
CA ALA A 322 -40.01 -45.29 -53.37
C ALA A 322 -40.86 -46.59 -53.44
N ASN A 323 -42.04 -46.43 -54.07
CA ASN A 323 -43.08 -47.37 -54.53
C ASN A 323 -44.38 -47.19 -53.73
N GLU A 324 -45.57 -46.92 -54.30
CA GLU A 324 -46.12 -46.94 -55.68
C GLU A 324 -46.99 -45.69 -55.92
#